data_AF-A0A661FI85-F1
#
_entry.id   AF-A0A661FI85-F1
#
_cell.length_a   1.000
_cell.length_b   1.000
_cell.length_c   1.000
_cell.angle_alpha   90.00
_cell.angle_beta   90.00
_cell.angle_gamma   90.00
#
_symmetry.space_group_name_H-M   'P 1'
#
loop_
_entity.id
_entity.type
_entity.pdbx_description
1 polymer ?
#
loop_
_entity_poly.entity_id
_entity_poly.type
_entity_poly.pdbx_seq_one_letter_code
_entity_poly.pdbx_strand_id
1 'polypeptide(L)'
;MNQQRHIIKRQVIEIKTDSQPLAQEIQSRISQRVTQQINKLLDQHCSRLSSPDTIHRIQYLEIDLGVINVTNLENDFTKKFNSQLKQQLALYIKPYISESTETPVKHKKFTSQLELLSYFANTGRLPWWADVQQTQLLERTLDFLLQNTQQLFQQKLREFIRQESPLIRLIQYYDNTRLTQLLVLVANNHQHELHKLAERFTSVMPQLNCLAEHPTSQIKQATWYALFNYAINTSQDSPYYSGSDVVLHIISKQLAIPYVVLLNELQVLDSSFFANKPHKDEHPTLSSLILKLKNNPENPELLNKIHTLITKPNCPDFFLEEVLIILQQIKFKASDPKNFLTAVTNITQAIDTKSLNSQDQHPFRKSQLDNDDTKTNSFSSADEI
;
A
#
# COMPACT_ATOMS: atom_id res chain seq x y z
N MET A 1 -7.13 34.59 10.18
CA MET A 1 -5.67 34.82 10.07
C MET A 1 -5.00 33.47 10.17
N ASN A 2 -4.25 33.08 9.14
CA ASN A 2 -3.68 31.73 9.00
C ASN A 2 -2.45 31.63 9.93
N GLN A 3 -2.63 31.21 11.19
CA GLN A 3 -1.50 30.98 12.09
C GLN A 3 -0.73 29.75 11.59
N GLN A 4 0.55 29.93 11.27
CA GLN A 4 1.40 28.80 10.90
C GLN A 4 1.61 27.91 12.12
N ARG A 5 1.23 26.65 11.97
CA ARG A 5 1.33 25.66 13.06
C ARG A 5 2.77 25.23 13.21
N HIS A 6 3.33 25.48 14.39
CA HIS A 6 4.62 24.94 14.83
C HIS A 6 4.39 24.09 16.09
N ILE A 7 5.12 22.99 16.20
CA ILE A 7 4.99 22.04 17.31
C ILE A 7 6.37 21.84 17.92
N ILE A 8 6.52 22.18 19.20
CA ILE A 8 7.75 22.02 19.97
C ILE A 8 7.50 20.90 21.00
N LYS A 9 8.18 19.78 20.85
CA LYS A 9 7.98 18.61 21.72
C LYS A 9 8.57 18.79 23.12
N ARG A 10 9.74 19.40 23.19
CA ARG A 10 10.49 19.60 24.43
C ARG A 10 11.31 20.87 24.31
N GLN A 11 11.25 21.70 25.33
CA GLN A 11 12.08 22.87 25.49
C GLN A 11 12.87 22.72 26.79
N VAL A 12 14.18 22.90 26.73
CA VAL A 12 15.08 22.82 27.89
C VAL A 12 15.86 24.12 27.96
N ILE A 13 15.92 24.72 29.14
CA ILE A 13 16.77 25.88 29.42
C ILE A 13 17.81 25.42 30.44
N GLU A 14 19.07 25.38 30.03
CA GLU A 14 20.19 25.07 30.90
C GLU A 14 20.88 26.36 31.34
N ILE A 15 21.19 26.47 32.63
CA ILE A 15 21.79 27.66 33.22
C ILE A 15 22.92 27.20 34.14
N LYS A 16 24.11 27.75 33.92
CA LYS A 16 25.28 27.53 34.76
C LYS A 16 25.50 28.76 35.63
N THR A 17 25.60 28.57 36.94
CA THR A 17 25.82 29.64 37.92
C THR A 17 26.84 29.18 38.96
N ASP A 18 27.45 30.14 39.65
CA ASP A 18 28.49 29.85 40.65
C ASP A 18 27.91 29.51 42.04
N SER A 19 26.59 29.64 42.22
CA SER A 19 25.92 29.36 43.50
C SER A 19 24.48 28.89 43.35
N GLN A 20 24.08 27.96 44.22
CA GLN A 20 22.74 27.39 44.27
C GLN A 20 21.63 28.40 44.61
N PRO A 21 21.81 29.38 45.52
CA PRO A 21 20.80 30.41 45.78
C PRO A 21 20.51 31.26 44.55
N LEU A 22 21.56 31.64 43.81
CA LEU A 22 21.42 32.39 42.57
C LEU A 22 20.72 31.57 41.48
N ALA A 23 20.98 30.26 41.41
CA ALA A 23 20.29 29.37 40.48
C ALA A 23 18.77 29.34 40.72
N GLN A 24 18.34 29.28 41.99
CA GLN A 24 16.91 29.26 42.36
C GLN A 24 16.23 30.60 42.02
N GLU A 25 16.90 31.72 42.27
CA GLU A 25 16.39 33.05 41.91
C GLU A 25 16.18 33.17 40.40
N ILE A 26 17.20 32.80 39.62
CA ILE A 26 17.18 32.86 38.15
C ILE A 26 16.10 31.93 37.59
N GLN A 27 16.00 30.70 38.11
CA GLN A 27 14.97 29.74 37.70
C GLN A 27 13.57 30.31 37.88
N SER A 28 13.30 30.93 39.03
CA SER A 28 12.00 31.53 39.35
C SER A 28 11.64 32.66 38.38
N ARG A 29 12.61 33.53 38.06
CA ARG A 29 12.43 34.65 37.13
C ARG A 29 12.20 34.20 35.69
N ILE A 30 12.88 33.13 35.26
CA ILE A 30 12.76 32.59 33.90
C ILE A 30 11.42 31.88 33.69
N SER A 31 10.97 31.10 34.68
CA SER A 31 9.83 30.19 34.56
C SER A 31 8.54 30.89 34.08
N GLN A 32 8.31 32.14 34.49
CA GLN A 32 7.05 32.85 34.18
C GLN A 32 7.18 33.84 33.01
N ARG A 33 8.02 34.87 33.14
CA ARG A 33 8.07 35.97 32.15
C ARG A 33 8.87 35.62 30.91
N VAL A 34 10.01 34.95 31.08
CA VAL A 34 10.90 34.62 29.97
C VAL A 34 10.29 33.55 29.09
N THR A 35 9.67 32.51 29.66
CA THR A 35 8.95 31.47 28.90
C THR A 35 7.86 32.04 27.99
N GLN A 36 7.05 32.98 28.49
CA GLN A 36 6.01 33.65 27.67
C GLN A 36 6.61 34.46 26.52
N GLN A 37 7.71 35.18 26.77
CA GLN A 37 8.40 35.95 25.73
C GLN A 37 9.09 35.05 24.69
N ILE A 38 9.71 33.95 25.14
CA ILE A 38 10.32 32.94 24.25
C ILE A 38 9.25 32.39 23.31
N ASN A 39 8.10 31.97 23.83
CA ASN A 39 7.03 31.40 23.00
C ASN A 39 6.54 32.38 21.94
N LYS A 40 6.41 33.67 22.30
CA LYS A 40 6.04 34.72 21.35
C LYS A 40 7.11 34.91 20.27
N LEU A 41 8.39 34.88 20.62
CA LEU A 41 9.49 35.01 19.66
C LEU A 41 9.58 33.78 18.74
N LEU A 42 9.42 32.58 19.29
CA LEU A 42 9.37 31.33 18.53
C LEU A 42 8.24 31.38 17.50
N ASP A 43 7.02 31.73 17.93
CA ASP A 43 5.87 31.86 17.02
C ASP A 43 6.16 32.86 15.89
N GLN A 44 6.69 34.04 16.22
CA GLN A 44 7.03 35.07 15.24
C GLN A 44 8.11 34.62 14.23
N HIS A 45 9.18 33.98 14.70
CA HIS A 45 10.28 33.57 13.82
C HIS A 45 9.92 32.34 12.99
N CYS A 46 9.30 31.32 13.60
CA CYS A 46 8.84 30.14 12.89
C CYS A 46 7.79 30.51 11.84
N SER A 47 6.82 31.37 12.18
CA SER A 47 5.77 31.84 11.25
C SER A 47 6.31 32.69 10.09
N ARG A 48 7.42 33.40 10.31
CA ARG A 48 8.03 34.25 9.29
C ARG A 48 8.98 33.49 8.36
N LEU A 49 9.69 32.50 8.89
CA LEU A 49 10.71 31.76 8.13
C LEU A 49 10.13 30.55 7.39
N SER A 50 9.00 30.02 7.85
CA SER A 50 8.36 28.87 7.22
C SER A 50 7.31 29.31 6.19
N SER A 51 7.10 28.51 5.14
CA SER A 51 5.93 28.65 4.26
C SER A 51 4.82 27.69 4.72
N PRO A 52 3.53 28.05 4.61
CA PRO A 52 2.42 27.18 5.02
C PRO A 52 2.39 25.84 4.28
N ASP A 53 3.06 25.75 3.14
CA ASP A 53 3.13 24.55 2.29
C ASP A 53 4.34 23.64 2.56
N THR A 54 5.17 24.00 3.55
CA THR A 54 6.43 23.31 3.84
C THR A 54 6.53 22.91 5.30
N ILE A 55 6.77 21.62 5.55
CA ILE A 55 7.10 21.10 6.87
C ILE A 55 8.61 21.18 7.06
N HIS A 56 9.06 21.99 8.01
CA HIS A 56 10.45 22.01 8.47
C HIS A 56 10.59 21.11 9.70
N ARG A 57 11.46 20.09 9.62
CA ARG A 57 11.78 19.24 10.77
C ARG A 57 13.17 19.54 11.28
N ILE A 58 13.23 19.95 12.54
CA ILE A 58 14.48 20.17 13.27
C ILE A 58 14.46 19.17 14.42
N GLN A 59 15.39 18.19 14.40
CA GLN A 59 15.45 17.16 15.44
C GLN A 59 15.93 17.74 16.78
N TYR A 60 16.93 18.62 16.71
CA TYR A 60 17.54 19.27 17.87
C TYR A 60 18.03 20.65 17.45
N LEU A 61 17.70 21.66 18.26
CA LEU A 61 18.11 23.06 18.05
C LEU A 61 18.75 23.56 19.33
N GLU A 62 20.07 23.70 19.31
CA GLU A 62 20.81 24.29 20.42
C GLU A 62 21.01 25.78 20.18
N ILE A 63 20.74 26.58 21.21
CA ILE A 63 20.87 28.03 21.16
C ILE A 63 21.73 28.45 22.34
N ASP A 64 23.02 28.64 22.07
CA ASP A 64 23.93 29.18 23.06
C ASP A 64 23.76 30.70 23.17
N LEU A 65 23.39 31.17 24.36
CA LEU A 65 23.24 32.59 24.67
C LEU A 65 24.48 33.20 25.29
N GLY A 66 25.50 32.39 25.60
CA GLY A 66 26.70 32.79 26.31
C GLY A 66 26.41 33.34 27.70
N VAL A 67 27.20 34.31 28.13
CA VAL A 67 27.06 34.95 29.46
C VAL A 67 25.87 35.90 29.48
N ILE A 68 24.96 35.72 30.42
CA ILE A 68 23.81 36.62 30.63
C ILE A 68 24.03 37.51 31.85
N ASN A 69 23.71 38.80 31.72
CA ASN A 69 23.76 39.72 32.85
C ASN A 69 22.55 39.53 33.77
N VAL A 70 22.78 39.05 34.99
CA VAL A 70 21.74 38.80 36.02
C VAL A 70 20.98 40.07 36.43
N THR A 71 21.64 41.23 36.47
CA THR A 71 20.99 42.49 36.89
C THR A 71 19.91 42.94 35.90
N ASN A 72 20.05 42.57 34.63
CA ASN A 72 19.10 42.86 33.56
C ASN A 72 18.69 41.57 32.83
N LEU A 73 18.50 40.50 33.60
CA LEU A 73 18.32 39.12 33.13
C LEU A 73 17.31 39.02 32.00
N GLU A 74 16.09 39.53 32.21
CA GLU A 74 14.98 39.38 31.28
C GLU A 74 15.26 40.04 29.93
N ASN A 75 15.79 41.27 29.94
CA ASN A 75 16.06 41.99 28.71
C ASN A 75 17.29 41.44 27.98
N ASP A 76 18.37 41.12 28.69
CA ASP A 76 19.59 40.58 28.09
C ASP A 76 19.33 39.19 27.49
N PHE A 77 18.64 38.32 28.24
CA PHE A 77 18.20 37.02 27.76
C PHE A 77 17.35 37.15 26.50
N THR A 78 16.27 37.94 26.52
CA THR A 78 15.35 38.05 25.39
C THR A 78 16.03 38.64 24.16
N LYS A 79 16.93 39.62 24.32
CA LYS A 79 17.70 40.17 23.20
C LYS A 79 18.64 39.14 22.57
N LYS A 80 19.42 38.44 23.39
CA LYS A 80 20.37 37.42 22.92
C LYS A 80 19.65 36.25 22.28
N PHE A 81 18.58 35.76 22.92
CA PHE A 81 17.74 34.69 22.40
C PHE A 81 17.12 35.07 21.06
N ASN A 82 16.55 36.26 20.92
CA ASN A 82 15.96 36.73 19.66
C ASN A 82 16.99 36.74 18.51
N SER A 83 18.20 37.24 18.77
CA SER A 83 19.27 37.26 17.78
C SER A 83 19.73 35.86 17.39
N GLN A 84 20.05 35.02 18.38
CA GLN A 84 20.58 33.68 18.17
C GLN A 84 19.55 32.74 17.55
N LEU A 85 18.29 32.78 18.01
CA LEU A 85 17.18 32.01 17.43
C LEU A 85 17.02 32.31 15.95
N LYS A 86 17.07 33.59 15.55
CA LYS A 86 16.97 33.98 14.14
C LYS A 86 18.12 33.40 13.31
N GLN A 87 19.34 33.45 13.82
CA GLN A 87 20.52 32.92 13.13
C GLN A 87 20.45 31.40 13.00
N GLN A 88 20.19 30.70 14.11
CA GLN A 88 20.11 29.24 14.13
C GLN A 88 18.95 28.74 13.26
N LEU A 89 17.74 29.27 13.40
CA LEU A 89 16.63 28.91 12.52
C LEU A 89 16.94 29.20 11.05
N ALA A 90 17.63 30.30 10.73
CA ALA A 90 18.05 30.57 9.37
C ALA A 90 19.04 29.51 8.86
N LEU A 91 19.93 28.96 9.68
CA LEU A 91 20.82 27.86 9.29
C LEU A 91 20.07 26.55 9.03
N TYR A 92 18.93 26.29 9.64
CA TYR A 92 18.13 25.10 9.35
C TYR A 92 17.13 25.30 8.21
N ILE A 93 16.67 26.54 8.01
CA ILE A 93 15.59 26.85 7.06
C ILE A 93 16.13 27.39 5.72
N LYS A 94 17.24 28.16 5.72
CA LYS A 94 17.80 28.81 4.51
C LYS A 94 18.76 27.99 3.63
N PRO A 95 19.51 26.95 4.06
CA PRO A 95 20.47 26.29 3.17
C PRO A 95 19.87 25.63 1.93
N TYR A 96 18.54 25.56 1.84
CA TYR A 96 17.81 25.00 0.70
C TYR A 96 16.97 26.05 -0.06
N ILE A 97 17.35 27.34 0.00
CA ILE A 97 16.72 28.44 -0.77
C ILE A 97 17.66 28.96 -1.87
N SER A 98 18.90 28.49 -1.96
CA SER A 98 19.82 28.89 -3.02
C SER A 98 19.69 27.99 -4.27
N GLU A 99 19.37 28.65 -5.39
CA GLU A 99 19.49 28.23 -6.80
C GLU A 99 18.49 27.20 -7.35
N SER A 100 17.24 27.63 -7.49
CA SER A 100 16.56 27.66 -8.80
C SER A 100 15.14 28.23 -8.66
N THR A 101 14.78 29.06 -9.64
CA THR A 101 13.49 29.72 -9.81
C THR A 101 12.33 28.72 -9.83
N GLU A 102 11.30 28.97 -9.02
CA GLU A 102 9.95 28.34 -9.01
C GLU A 102 9.81 26.83 -8.67
N THR A 103 10.89 26.04 -8.69
CA THR A 103 10.89 24.59 -8.42
C THR A 103 11.00 24.12 -6.95
N PRO A 104 11.63 24.84 -5.99
CA PRO A 104 11.96 24.24 -4.69
C PRO A 104 10.77 24.09 -3.74
N VAL A 105 9.77 24.99 -3.80
CA VAL A 105 8.60 24.94 -2.90
C VAL A 105 7.66 23.79 -3.27
N LYS A 106 7.37 23.62 -4.57
CA LYS A 106 6.54 22.50 -5.06
C LYS A 106 7.18 21.15 -4.73
N HIS A 107 8.50 21.01 -4.90
CA HIS A 107 9.21 19.78 -4.56
C HIS A 107 9.15 19.46 -3.06
N LYS A 108 9.31 20.45 -2.18
CA LYS A 108 9.20 20.25 -0.73
C LYS A 108 7.78 19.88 -0.31
N LYS A 109 6.76 20.53 -0.88
CA LYS A 109 5.36 20.15 -0.65
C LYS A 109 5.11 18.72 -1.09
N PHE A 110 5.53 18.33 -2.30
CA PHE A 110 5.42 16.96 -2.79
C PHE A 110 6.06 15.94 -1.87
N THR A 111 7.30 16.19 -1.43
CA THR A 111 8.03 15.29 -0.52
C THR A 111 7.27 15.12 0.79
N SER A 112 6.77 16.23 1.36
CA SER A 112 5.98 16.21 2.60
C SER A 112 4.66 15.47 2.46
N GLN A 113 3.95 15.64 1.33
CA GLN A 113 2.68 14.96 1.06
C GLN A 113 2.90 13.46 0.84
N LEU A 114 3.98 13.08 0.15
CA LEU A 114 4.35 11.68 -0.06
C LEU A 114 4.72 10.99 1.26
N GLU A 115 5.42 11.68 2.15
CA GLU A 115 5.76 11.18 3.48
C GLU A 115 4.51 10.97 4.34
N LEU A 116 3.56 11.92 4.32
CA LEU A 116 2.30 11.80 5.02
C LEU A 116 1.51 10.56 4.55
N LEU A 117 1.37 10.39 3.23
CA LEU A 117 0.72 9.21 2.64
C LEU A 117 1.46 7.92 3.02
N SER A 118 2.79 7.94 2.99
CA SER A 118 3.62 6.77 3.35
C SER A 118 3.45 6.37 4.81
N TYR A 119 3.45 7.34 5.72
CA TYR A 119 3.24 7.06 7.14
C TYR A 119 1.86 6.46 7.38
N PHE A 120 0.82 7.03 6.75
CA PHE A 120 -0.54 6.50 6.83
C PHE A 120 -0.65 5.08 6.26
N ALA A 121 -0.16 4.83 5.06
CA ALA A 121 -0.23 3.52 4.42
C ALA A 121 0.45 2.44 5.28
N ASN A 122 1.62 2.76 5.88
CA ASN A 122 2.37 1.80 6.68
C ASN A 122 1.82 1.57 8.09
N THR A 123 1.27 2.60 8.73
CA THR A 123 0.90 2.55 10.16
C THR A 123 -0.60 2.56 10.42
N GLY A 124 -1.40 3.01 9.45
CA GLY A 124 -2.84 3.29 9.60
C GLY A 124 -3.17 4.48 10.51
N ARG A 125 -2.16 5.25 10.94
CA ARG A 125 -2.33 6.42 11.81
C ARG A 125 -1.83 7.66 11.11
N LEU A 126 -2.34 8.83 11.52
CA LEU A 126 -1.74 10.10 11.15
C LEU A 126 -0.54 10.38 12.04
N PRO A 127 0.57 10.88 11.48
CA PRO A 127 1.72 11.24 12.28
C PRO A 127 1.42 12.49 13.13
N TRP A 128 2.16 12.68 14.23
CA TRP A 128 1.92 13.79 15.17
C TRP A 128 2.06 15.20 14.56
N TRP A 129 2.75 15.33 13.42
CA TRP A 129 2.88 16.59 12.67
C TRP A 129 1.72 16.85 11.70
N ALA A 130 0.85 15.87 11.46
CA ALA A 130 -0.31 16.03 10.60
C ALA A 130 -1.34 16.94 11.26
N ASP A 131 -1.95 17.80 10.46
CA ASP A 131 -2.98 18.71 10.95
C ASP A 131 -4.33 17.99 11.03
N VAL A 132 -4.61 17.36 12.17
CA VAL A 132 -5.86 16.62 12.42
C VAL A 132 -7.12 17.49 12.35
N GLN A 133 -7.00 18.82 12.36
CA GLN A 133 -8.13 19.74 12.19
C GLN A 133 -8.52 19.91 10.72
N GLN A 134 -7.65 19.53 9.77
CA GLN A 134 -7.97 19.55 8.36
C GLN A 134 -8.86 18.37 8.01
N THR A 135 -10.13 18.68 7.72
CA THR A 135 -11.05 17.72 7.12
C THR A 135 -10.49 17.24 5.77
N GLN A 136 -10.57 15.94 5.53
CA GLN A 136 -10.14 15.30 4.29
C GLN A 136 -8.65 15.49 3.96
N LEU A 137 -7.80 15.52 4.99
CA LEU A 137 -6.36 15.72 4.83
C LEU A 137 -5.75 14.72 3.83
N LEU A 138 -6.03 13.43 3.98
CA LEU A 138 -5.45 12.38 3.14
C LEU A 138 -5.99 12.42 1.71
N GLU A 139 -7.24 12.76 1.52
CA GLU A 139 -7.86 12.94 0.20
C GLU A 139 -7.20 14.09 -0.55
N ARG A 140 -6.99 15.23 0.10
CA ARG A 140 -6.26 16.37 -0.48
C ARG A 140 -4.81 16.04 -0.75
N THR A 141 -4.17 15.29 0.15
CA THR A 141 -2.81 14.76 -0.05
C THR A 141 -2.74 13.93 -1.32
N LEU A 142 -3.65 12.98 -1.50
CA LEU A 142 -3.68 12.13 -2.68
C LEU A 142 -3.96 12.93 -3.95
N ASP A 143 -4.96 13.80 -3.93
CA ASP A 143 -5.34 14.62 -5.09
C ASP A 143 -4.16 15.51 -5.53
N PHE A 144 -3.41 16.08 -4.57
CA PHE A 144 -2.18 16.82 -4.85
C PHE A 144 -1.10 15.96 -5.49
N LEU A 145 -0.86 14.75 -4.97
CA LEU A 145 0.15 13.82 -5.49
C LEU A 145 -0.19 13.32 -6.89
N LEU A 146 -1.48 13.08 -7.17
CA LEU A 146 -1.97 12.70 -8.50
C LEU A 146 -1.79 13.84 -9.52
N GLN A 147 -2.13 15.08 -9.14
CA GLN A 147 -1.97 16.25 -10.01
C GLN A 147 -0.49 16.61 -10.27
N ASN A 148 0.38 16.33 -9.32
CA ASN A 148 1.82 16.62 -9.40
C ASN A 148 2.62 15.32 -9.50
N THR A 149 2.14 14.37 -10.31
CA THR A 149 2.73 13.04 -10.42
C THR A 149 4.23 13.14 -10.74
N GLN A 150 5.05 12.55 -9.88
CA GLN A 150 6.48 12.33 -10.10
C GLN A 150 6.80 10.85 -10.11
N GLN A 151 7.89 10.46 -10.78
CA GLN A 151 8.38 9.08 -10.81
C GLN A 151 8.55 8.48 -9.40
N LEU A 152 8.93 9.31 -8.42
CA LEU A 152 9.06 8.90 -7.03
C LEU A 152 7.73 8.41 -6.43
N PHE A 153 6.61 9.04 -6.76
CA PHE A 153 5.30 8.59 -6.27
C PHE A 153 4.88 7.26 -6.92
N GLN A 154 5.15 7.08 -8.22
CA GLN A 154 4.91 5.80 -8.90
C GLN A 154 5.72 4.66 -8.28
N GLN A 155 7.01 4.90 -8.00
CA GLN A 155 7.88 3.93 -7.33
C GLN A 155 7.35 3.59 -5.94
N LYS A 156 6.99 4.60 -5.14
CA LYS A 156 6.44 4.39 -3.80
C LYS A 156 5.12 3.63 -3.82
N LEU A 157 4.26 3.92 -4.79
CA LEU A 157 2.99 3.21 -4.96
C LEU A 157 3.21 1.73 -5.31
N ARG A 158 4.20 1.42 -6.15
CA ARG A 158 4.59 0.02 -6.41
C ARG A 158 5.11 -0.69 -5.17
N GLU A 159 5.85 0.00 -4.31
CA GLU A 159 6.26 -0.55 -3.00
C GLU A 159 5.04 -0.86 -2.13
N PHE A 160 4.06 0.03 -2.06
CA PHE A 160 2.82 -0.22 -1.30
C PHE A 160 2.06 -1.42 -1.86
N ILE A 161 1.94 -1.56 -3.19
CA ILE A 161 1.21 -2.69 -3.78
C ILE A 161 1.89 -4.03 -3.48
N ARG A 162 3.22 -4.06 -3.43
CA ARG A 162 3.98 -5.27 -3.06
C ARG A 162 3.81 -5.66 -1.59
N GLN A 163 3.31 -4.76 -0.75
CA GLN A 163 3.10 -5.00 0.67
C GLN A 163 1.59 -5.08 0.95
N GLU A 164 1.14 -6.24 1.43
CA GLU A 164 -0.30 -6.49 1.64
C GLU A 164 -0.94 -5.45 2.59
N SER A 165 -0.32 -5.19 3.73
CA SER A 165 -0.90 -4.32 4.76
C SER A 165 -1.06 -2.86 4.29
N PRO A 166 -0.05 -2.18 3.71
CA PRO A 166 -0.23 -0.86 3.10
C PRO A 166 -1.29 -0.82 2.01
N LEU A 167 -1.29 -1.80 1.10
CA LEU A 167 -2.27 -1.85 0.02
C LEU A 167 -3.71 -1.94 0.55
N ILE A 168 -3.97 -2.85 1.48
CA ILE A 168 -5.30 -3.03 2.08
C ILE A 168 -5.77 -1.72 2.73
N ARG A 169 -4.90 -1.01 3.46
CA ARG A 169 -5.27 0.27 4.08
C ARG A 169 -5.68 1.32 3.04
N LEU A 170 -4.95 1.43 1.93
CA LEU A 170 -5.30 2.34 0.83
C LEU A 170 -6.66 1.97 0.23
N ILE A 171 -6.92 0.67 0.00
CA ILE A 171 -8.19 0.18 -0.55
C ILE A 171 -9.38 0.46 0.39
N GLN A 172 -9.18 0.29 1.69
CA GLN A 172 -10.21 0.55 2.69
C GLN A 172 -10.52 2.04 2.81
N TYR A 173 -9.50 2.89 2.75
CA TYR A 173 -9.67 4.34 2.92
C TYR A 173 -10.24 5.04 1.69
N TYR A 174 -9.74 4.75 0.48
CA TYR A 174 -10.10 5.49 -0.73
C TYR A 174 -11.30 4.90 -1.48
N ASP A 175 -12.05 5.76 -2.17
CA ASP A 175 -13.15 5.36 -3.06
C ASP A 175 -12.67 4.71 -4.37
N ASN A 176 -13.60 4.12 -5.13
CA ASN A 176 -13.28 3.45 -6.40
C ASN A 176 -12.69 4.41 -7.45
N THR A 177 -13.03 5.70 -7.39
CA THR A 177 -12.52 6.72 -8.32
C THR A 177 -11.02 6.93 -8.11
N ARG A 178 -10.58 7.13 -6.87
CA ARG A 178 -9.18 7.31 -6.51
C ARG A 178 -8.37 6.02 -6.66
N LEU A 179 -8.95 4.87 -6.34
CA LEU A 179 -8.31 3.58 -6.57
C LEU A 179 -8.07 3.31 -8.06
N THR A 180 -9.01 3.70 -8.93
CA THR A 180 -8.82 3.66 -10.38
C THR A 180 -7.66 4.54 -10.82
N GLN A 181 -7.58 5.77 -10.31
CA GLN A 181 -6.47 6.69 -10.64
C GLN A 181 -5.11 6.14 -10.21
N LEU A 182 -5.03 5.55 -9.00
CA LEU A 182 -3.84 4.86 -8.50
C LEU A 182 -3.45 3.65 -9.37
N LEU A 183 -4.44 2.85 -9.79
CA LEU A 183 -4.22 1.68 -10.66
C LEU A 183 -3.64 2.09 -12.01
N VAL A 184 -4.24 3.11 -12.63
CA VAL A 184 -3.77 3.67 -13.92
C VAL A 184 -2.39 4.30 -13.79
N LEU A 185 -2.07 4.89 -12.63
CA LEU A 185 -0.77 5.49 -12.39
C LEU A 185 0.38 4.47 -12.36
N VAL A 186 0.13 3.25 -11.85
CA VAL A 186 1.16 2.19 -11.86
C VAL A 186 1.25 1.44 -13.19
N ALA A 187 0.19 1.52 -14.00
CA ALA A 187 0.13 0.98 -15.34
C ALA A 187 1.05 1.79 -16.26
N ASN A 188 2.09 1.14 -16.80
CA ASN A 188 3.00 1.75 -17.77
C ASN A 188 2.25 2.11 -19.07
N ASN A 189 2.08 1.14 -19.98
CA ASN A 189 1.61 1.38 -21.35
C ASN A 189 0.15 0.95 -21.59
N HIS A 190 -0.54 0.46 -20.57
CA HIS A 190 -1.85 -0.22 -20.70
C HIS A 190 -2.93 0.39 -19.81
N GLN A 191 -2.85 1.70 -19.62
CA GLN A 191 -3.76 2.48 -18.76
C GLN A 191 -5.23 2.26 -19.12
N HIS A 192 -5.56 2.29 -20.42
CA HIS A 192 -6.94 2.14 -20.92
C HIS A 192 -7.54 0.76 -20.65
N GLU A 193 -6.77 -0.30 -20.91
CA GLU A 193 -7.25 -1.67 -20.69
C GLU A 193 -7.41 -1.98 -19.20
N LEU A 194 -6.50 -1.49 -18.36
CA LEU A 194 -6.62 -1.64 -16.91
C LEU A 194 -7.78 -0.85 -16.33
N HIS A 195 -8.05 0.36 -16.84
CA HIS A 195 -9.20 1.15 -16.44
C HIS A 195 -10.51 0.41 -16.75
N LYS A 196 -10.69 -0.07 -17.98
CA LYS A 196 -11.86 -0.87 -18.37
C LYS A 196 -12.02 -2.14 -17.54
N LEU A 197 -10.91 -2.82 -17.28
CA LEU A 197 -10.91 -4.01 -16.44
C LEU A 197 -11.43 -3.69 -15.02
N ALA A 198 -10.94 -2.61 -14.42
CA ALA A 198 -11.37 -2.16 -13.11
C ALA A 198 -12.86 -1.77 -13.09
N GLU A 199 -13.34 -1.01 -14.07
CA GLU A 199 -14.77 -0.65 -14.18
C GLU A 199 -15.65 -1.89 -14.30
N ARG A 200 -15.25 -2.86 -15.13
CA ARG A 200 -16.00 -4.10 -15.30
C ARG A 200 -16.06 -4.94 -14.02
N PHE A 201 -14.95 -5.13 -13.32
CA PHE A 201 -14.95 -5.88 -12.07
C PHE A 201 -15.70 -5.15 -10.96
N THR A 202 -15.49 -3.85 -10.79
CA THR A 202 -16.16 -3.08 -9.72
C THR A 202 -17.67 -2.95 -9.92
N SER A 203 -18.16 -3.00 -11.16
CA SER A 203 -19.60 -3.01 -11.45
C SER A 203 -20.23 -4.38 -11.27
N VAL A 204 -19.58 -5.47 -11.72
CA VAL A 204 -20.19 -6.80 -11.73
C VAL A 204 -20.04 -7.54 -10.40
N MET A 205 -18.90 -7.41 -9.71
CA MET A 205 -18.62 -8.18 -8.49
C MET A 205 -19.71 -8.04 -7.42
N PRO A 206 -20.23 -6.85 -7.08
CA PRO A 206 -21.28 -6.71 -6.07
C PRO A 206 -22.63 -7.36 -6.44
N GLN A 207 -22.82 -7.78 -7.69
CA GLN A 207 -24.07 -8.37 -8.19
C GLN A 207 -24.08 -9.90 -8.13
N LEU A 208 -22.95 -10.52 -7.80
CA LEU A 208 -22.82 -11.98 -7.75
C LEU A 208 -23.51 -12.54 -6.50
N ASN A 209 -24.38 -13.53 -6.69
CA ASN A 209 -25.13 -14.16 -5.61
C ASN A 209 -24.23 -15.00 -4.71
N CYS A 210 -23.20 -15.65 -5.28
CA CYS A 210 -22.19 -16.37 -4.51
C CYS A 210 -21.40 -15.47 -3.53
N LEU A 211 -21.54 -14.15 -3.63
CA LEU A 211 -20.92 -13.18 -2.73
C LEU A 211 -21.88 -12.61 -1.69
N ALA A 212 -23.14 -13.05 -1.64
CA ALA A 212 -24.15 -12.50 -0.74
C ALA A 212 -23.79 -12.61 0.74
N GLU A 213 -22.98 -13.61 1.12
CA GLU A 213 -22.51 -13.81 2.50
C GLU A 213 -21.32 -12.92 2.87
N HIS A 214 -20.68 -12.24 1.90
CA HIS A 214 -19.52 -11.40 2.13
C HIS A 214 -19.92 -9.92 2.30
N PRO A 215 -19.33 -9.21 3.29
CA PRO A 215 -19.49 -7.76 3.39
C PRO A 215 -19.00 -7.04 2.13
N THR A 216 -19.69 -5.98 1.71
CA THR A 216 -19.31 -5.17 0.54
C THR A 216 -17.87 -4.66 0.63
N SER A 217 -17.39 -4.36 1.84
CA SER A 217 -15.99 -3.95 2.08
C SER A 217 -14.99 -5.06 1.77
N GLN A 218 -15.31 -6.32 2.07
CA GLN A 218 -14.47 -7.47 1.78
C GLN A 218 -14.43 -7.76 0.27
N ILE A 219 -15.58 -7.68 -0.40
CA ILE A 219 -15.68 -7.82 -1.87
C ILE A 219 -14.85 -6.73 -2.56
N LYS A 220 -15.01 -5.48 -2.11
CA LYS A 220 -14.20 -4.34 -2.59
C LYS A 220 -12.70 -4.60 -2.37
N GLN A 221 -12.32 -5.06 -1.18
CA GLN A 221 -10.94 -5.35 -0.84
C GLN A 221 -10.34 -6.41 -1.76
N ALA A 222 -10.99 -7.56 -1.90
CA ALA A 222 -10.53 -8.65 -2.76
C ALA A 222 -10.41 -8.20 -4.22
N THR A 223 -11.41 -7.46 -4.72
CA THR A 223 -11.43 -6.96 -6.10
C THR A 223 -10.27 -6.02 -6.38
N TRP A 224 -10.08 -4.99 -5.57
CA TRP A 224 -8.99 -4.03 -5.77
C TRP A 224 -7.62 -4.63 -5.51
N TYR A 225 -7.49 -5.50 -4.50
CA TYR A 225 -6.26 -6.22 -4.24
C TYR A 225 -5.81 -7.03 -5.47
N ALA A 226 -6.74 -7.73 -6.10
CA ALA A 226 -6.50 -8.49 -7.33
C ALA A 226 -6.10 -7.59 -8.51
N LEU A 227 -6.80 -6.47 -8.71
CA LEU A 227 -6.50 -5.52 -9.79
C LEU A 227 -5.09 -4.92 -9.65
N PHE A 228 -4.70 -4.49 -8.44
CA PHE A 228 -3.37 -3.94 -8.20
C PHE A 228 -2.26 -4.98 -8.39
N ASN A 229 -2.46 -6.21 -7.88
CA ASN A 229 -1.50 -7.30 -8.09
C ASN A 229 -1.36 -7.66 -9.57
N TYR A 230 -2.47 -7.71 -10.30
CA TYR A 230 -2.45 -7.94 -11.74
C TYR A 230 -1.65 -6.85 -12.48
N ALA A 231 -1.84 -5.58 -12.11
CA ALA A 231 -1.17 -4.45 -12.76
C ALA A 231 0.35 -4.44 -12.59
N ILE A 232 0.89 -4.96 -11.47
CA ILE A 232 2.34 -4.94 -11.20
C ILE A 232 3.07 -6.26 -11.52
N ASN A 233 2.39 -7.40 -11.47
CA ASN A 233 3.04 -8.72 -11.55
C ASN A 233 2.90 -9.40 -12.91
N THR A 234 1.96 -8.97 -13.75
CA THR A 234 1.65 -9.70 -14.98
C THR A 234 2.25 -8.98 -16.19
N SER A 235 3.29 -9.59 -16.79
CA SER A 235 3.69 -9.28 -18.16
C SER A 235 2.54 -9.72 -19.08
N GLN A 236 1.88 -8.76 -19.73
CA GLN A 236 0.57 -8.92 -20.38
C GLN A 236 0.55 -9.83 -21.63
N ASP A 237 1.64 -10.55 -21.94
CA ASP A 237 1.80 -11.33 -23.16
C ASP A 237 1.66 -12.85 -22.93
N SER A 238 0.70 -13.28 -22.10
CA SER A 238 0.36 -14.70 -22.05
C SER A 238 -0.69 -15.04 -23.10
N PRO A 239 -0.40 -15.95 -24.06
CA PRO A 239 -1.40 -16.42 -25.00
C PRO A 239 -2.45 -17.37 -24.37
N TYR A 240 -2.35 -17.66 -23.06
CA TYR A 240 -3.14 -18.72 -22.40
C TYR A 240 -4.22 -18.20 -21.45
N TYR A 241 -4.09 -16.96 -20.97
CA TYR A 241 -5.04 -16.38 -20.02
C TYR A 241 -5.17 -14.87 -20.25
N SER A 242 -6.39 -14.38 -20.06
CA SER A 242 -6.72 -12.96 -20.10
C SER A 242 -6.44 -12.30 -18.75
N GLY A 243 -6.40 -10.97 -18.72
CA GLY A 243 -6.34 -10.23 -17.46
C GLY A 243 -7.52 -10.53 -16.53
N SER A 244 -8.70 -10.82 -17.09
CA SER A 244 -9.86 -11.25 -16.30
C SER A 244 -9.63 -12.58 -15.59
N ASP A 245 -8.97 -13.53 -16.25
CA ASP A 245 -8.68 -14.84 -15.65
C ASP A 245 -7.80 -14.70 -14.40
N VAL A 246 -6.75 -13.88 -14.49
CA VAL A 246 -5.80 -13.65 -13.39
C VAL A 246 -6.48 -12.91 -12.24
N VAL A 247 -7.19 -11.82 -12.53
CA VAL A 247 -7.89 -11.04 -11.50
C VAL A 247 -8.93 -11.91 -10.80
N LEU A 248 -9.73 -12.67 -11.54
CA LEU A 248 -10.75 -13.52 -10.96
C LEU A 248 -10.16 -14.65 -10.11
N HIS A 249 -9.04 -15.24 -10.53
CA HIS A 249 -8.35 -16.26 -9.73
C HIS A 249 -7.84 -15.70 -8.39
N ILE A 250 -7.26 -14.49 -8.38
CA ILE A 250 -6.82 -13.85 -7.12
C ILE A 250 -8.01 -13.59 -6.21
N ILE A 251 -9.15 -13.14 -6.76
CA ILE A 251 -10.39 -12.94 -6.00
C ILE A 251 -10.89 -14.25 -5.40
N SER A 252 -10.93 -15.33 -6.19
CA SER A 252 -11.29 -16.69 -5.76
C SER A 252 -10.52 -17.09 -4.50
N LYS A 253 -9.19 -16.94 -4.52
CA LYS A 253 -8.34 -17.23 -3.35
C LYS A 253 -8.61 -16.30 -2.16
N GLN A 254 -8.77 -15.01 -2.39
CA GLN A 254 -8.99 -14.03 -1.31
C GLN A 254 -10.34 -14.18 -0.60
N LEU A 255 -11.37 -14.63 -1.32
CA LEU A 255 -12.70 -14.85 -0.75
C LEU A 255 -12.94 -16.31 -0.35
N ALA A 256 -11.99 -17.22 -0.62
CA ALA A 256 -12.13 -18.66 -0.44
C ALA A 256 -13.36 -19.24 -1.17
N ILE A 257 -13.68 -18.69 -2.35
CA ILE A 257 -14.78 -19.14 -3.20
C ILE A 257 -14.19 -19.87 -4.39
N PRO A 258 -14.67 -21.09 -4.73
CA PRO A 258 -14.16 -21.81 -5.88
C PRO A 258 -14.28 -20.96 -7.16
N TYR A 259 -13.17 -20.82 -7.91
CA TYR A 259 -13.11 -20.03 -9.13
C TYR A 259 -14.22 -20.39 -10.13
N VAL A 260 -14.52 -21.69 -10.27
CA VAL A 260 -15.60 -22.19 -11.13
C VAL A 260 -16.95 -21.61 -10.74
N VAL A 261 -17.24 -21.40 -9.45
CA VAL A 261 -18.51 -20.82 -8.98
C VAL A 261 -18.63 -19.38 -9.46
N LEU A 262 -17.61 -18.56 -9.19
CA LEU A 262 -17.55 -17.17 -9.64
C LEU A 262 -17.69 -17.07 -11.16
N LEU A 263 -16.98 -17.94 -11.86
CA LEU A 263 -16.95 -17.94 -13.31
C LEU A 263 -18.31 -18.27 -13.95
N ASN A 264 -19.07 -19.21 -13.37
CA ASN A 264 -20.41 -19.53 -13.86
C ASN A 264 -21.38 -18.37 -13.68
N GLU A 265 -21.39 -17.75 -12.50
CA GLU A 265 -22.27 -16.61 -12.26
C GLU A 265 -21.91 -15.40 -13.13
N LEU A 266 -20.62 -15.14 -13.31
CA LEU A 266 -20.14 -14.11 -14.23
C LEU A 266 -20.58 -14.37 -15.67
N GLN A 267 -20.51 -15.62 -16.16
CA GLN A 267 -20.98 -15.95 -17.50
C GLN A 267 -22.50 -15.74 -17.66
N VAL A 268 -23.28 -16.00 -16.62
CA VAL A 268 -24.73 -15.79 -16.62
C VAL A 268 -25.07 -14.30 -16.63
N LEU A 269 -24.36 -13.49 -15.86
CA LEU A 269 -24.57 -12.03 -15.80
C LEU A 269 -24.08 -11.32 -17.05
N ASP A 270 -22.92 -11.72 -17.57
CA ASP A 270 -22.31 -11.14 -18.75
C ASP A 270 -21.60 -12.22 -19.57
N SER A 271 -22.30 -12.76 -20.57
CA SER A 271 -21.74 -13.76 -21.48
C SER A 271 -20.54 -13.23 -22.28
N SER A 272 -20.36 -11.90 -22.35
CA SER A 272 -19.26 -11.24 -23.04
C SER A 272 -18.04 -10.97 -22.14
N PHE A 273 -18.14 -11.24 -20.83
CA PHE A 273 -17.11 -10.94 -19.84
C PHE A 273 -15.73 -11.54 -20.20
N PHE A 274 -15.76 -12.72 -20.82
CA PHE A 274 -14.58 -13.43 -21.34
C PHE A 274 -14.59 -13.58 -22.87
N ALA A 275 -15.54 -12.96 -23.58
CA ALA A 275 -15.65 -13.07 -25.03
C ALA A 275 -14.68 -12.10 -25.72
N ASN A 276 -13.49 -12.62 -26.06
CA ASN A 276 -12.44 -12.03 -26.92
C ASN A 276 -11.63 -10.88 -26.27
N LYS A 277 -10.28 -10.89 -26.28
CA LYS A 277 -9.36 -11.25 -27.37
C LYS A 277 -8.21 -12.16 -26.89
N PRO A 278 -7.88 -13.25 -27.59
CA PRO A 278 -6.49 -13.69 -27.65
C PRO A 278 -5.70 -12.70 -28.54
N HIS A 279 -4.52 -12.30 -28.07
CA HIS A 279 -3.52 -11.72 -28.95
C HIS A 279 -3.17 -12.75 -30.03
N LYS A 280 -3.46 -12.41 -31.29
CA LYS A 280 -2.91 -12.97 -32.54
C LYS A 280 -2.94 -14.48 -32.83
N ASP A 281 -3.21 -15.37 -31.87
CA ASP A 281 -3.28 -16.82 -32.10
C ASP A 281 -4.59 -17.40 -31.53
N GLU A 282 -5.19 -18.34 -32.24
CA GLU A 282 -6.51 -18.95 -32.04
C GLU A 282 -6.65 -19.82 -30.76
N HIS A 283 -6.08 -19.39 -29.63
CA HIS A 283 -6.10 -20.15 -28.40
C HIS A 283 -7.27 -19.75 -27.47
N PRO A 284 -8.11 -20.70 -27.02
CA PRO A 284 -9.17 -20.44 -26.06
C PRO A 284 -8.59 -20.07 -24.68
N THR A 285 -9.18 -19.09 -24.00
CA THR A 285 -8.79 -18.67 -22.63
C THR A 285 -9.04 -19.78 -21.61
N LEU A 286 -8.33 -19.75 -20.47
CA LEU A 286 -8.57 -20.64 -19.33
C LEU A 286 -10.06 -20.70 -18.96
N SER A 287 -10.71 -19.55 -18.76
CA SER A 287 -12.15 -19.47 -18.48
C SER A 287 -12.99 -20.23 -19.51
N SER A 288 -12.71 -20.03 -20.80
CA SER A 288 -13.46 -20.67 -21.88
C SER A 288 -13.23 -22.19 -21.94
N LEU A 289 -12.02 -22.67 -21.62
CA LEU A 289 -11.71 -24.09 -21.56
C LEU A 289 -12.37 -24.75 -20.36
N ILE A 290 -12.35 -24.10 -19.19
CA ILE A 290 -13.02 -24.58 -17.98
C ILE A 290 -14.53 -24.73 -18.23
N LEU A 291 -15.17 -23.72 -18.84
CA LEU A 291 -16.59 -23.78 -19.19
C LEU A 291 -16.91 -24.92 -20.15
N LYS A 292 -16.11 -25.05 -21.21
CA LYS A 292 -16.30 -26.13 -22.21
C LYS A 292 -16.11 -27.50 -21.58
N LEU A 293 -15.12 -27.66 -20.69
CA LEU A 293 -14.85 -28.92 -19.99
C LEU A 293 -15.98 -29.26 -19.00
N LYS A 294 -16.49 -28.29 -18.25
CA LYS A 294 -17.63 -28.50 -17.34
C LYS A 294 -18.88 -28.96 -18.10
N ASN A 295 -19.15 -28.37 -19.26
CA ASN A 295 -20.32 -28.71 -20.07
C ASN A 295 -20.16 -30.01 -20.85
N ASN A 296 -18.93 -30.41 -21.18
CA ASN A 296 -18.64 -31.60 -21.97
C ASN A 296 -17.39 -32.33 -21.44
N PRO A 297 -17.50 -32.96 -20.25
CA PRO A 297 -16.36 -33.51 -19.50
C PRO A 297 -15.61 -34.62 -20.22
N GLU A 298 -16.32 -35.41 -21.02
CA GLU A 298 -15.77 -36.59 -21.71
C GLU A 298 -15.22 -36.25 -23.11
N ASN A 299 -15.14 -34.96 -23.48
CA ASN A 299 -14.64 -34.57 -24.80
C ASN A 299 -13.10 -34.74 -24.89
N PRO A 300 -12.59 -35.69 -25.68
CA PRO A 300 -11.16 -35.98 -25.76
C PRO A 300 -10.35 -34.85 -26.41
N GLU A 301 -10.96 -34.05 -27.29
CA GLU A 301 -10.31 -32.91 -27.93
C GLU A 301 -10.04 -31.79 -26.93
N LEU A 302 -10.97 -31.54 -25.99
CA LEU A 302 -10.79 -30.57 -24.91
C LEU A 302 -9.71 -31.02 -23.93
N LEU A 303 -9.71 -32.29 -23.53
CA LEU A 303 -8.69 -32.86 -22.65
C LEU A 303 -7.29 -32.78 -23.27
N ASN A 304 -7.16 -33.06 -24.57
CA ASN A 304 -5.91 -32.90 -25.31
C ASN A 304 -5.44 -31.44 -25.39
N LYS A 305 -6.35 -30.49 -25.61
CA LYS A 305 -6.02 -29.05 -25.58
C LYS A 305 -5.52 -28.61 -24.21
N ILE A 306 -6.15 -29.07 -23.14
CA ILE A 306 -5.74 -28.78 -21.75
C ILE A 306 -4.38 -29.40 -21.44
N HIS A 307 -4.17 -30.67 -21.78
CA HIS A 307 -2.87 -31.34 -21.63
C HIS A 307 -1.74 -30.60 -22.38
N THR A 308 -2.02 -30.18 -23.62
CA THR A 308 -1.08 -29.41 -24.44
C THR A 308 -0.75 -28.05 -23.81
N LEU A 309 -1.67 -27.42 -23.11
CA LEU A 309 -1.43 -26.12 -22.43
C LEU A 309 -0.65 -26.28 -21.13
N ILE A 310 -0.98 -27.30 -20.33
CA ILE A 310 -0.32 -27.58 -19.05
C ILE A 310 1.15 -27.92 -19.26
N THR A 311 1.47 -28.64 -20.33
CA THR A 311 2.85 -29.05 -20.65
C THR A 311 3.73 -27.92 -21.16
N LYS A 312 3.19 -26.73 -21.49
CA LYS A 312 3.99 -25.59 -21.94
C LYS A 312 4.75 -24.93 -20.79
N PRO A 313 6.00 -24.47 -20.97
CA PRO A 313 6.88 -24.01 -19.89
C PRO A 313 6.29 -22.87 -19.05
N ASN A 314 5.47 -21.98 -19.65
CA ASN A 314 4.94 -20.78 -18.98
C ASN A 314 3.47 -20.92 -18.52
N CYS A 315 2.96 -22.13 -18.32
CA CYS A 315 1.63 -22.31 -17.73
C CYS A 315 1.69 -21.91 -16.23
N PRO A 316 0.85 -20.97 -15.76
CA PRO A 316 0.87 -20.54 -14.36
C PRO A 316 0.43 -21.65 -13.40
N ASP A 317 1.02 -21.70 -12.20
CA ASP A 317 0.63 -22.66 -11.16
C ASP A 317 -0.87 -22.59 -10.83
N PHE A 318 -1.45 -21.39 -10.84
CA PHE A 318 -2.89 -21.23 -10.60
C PHE A 318 -3.79 -21.91 -11.64
N PHE A 319 -3.34 -21.97 -12.90
CA PHE A 319 -4.07 -22.68 -13.97
C PHE A 319 -4.10 -24.19 -13.67
N LEU A 320 -2.99 -24.72 -13.14
CA LEU A 320 -2.86 -26.14 -12.82
C LEU A 320 -3.77 -26.55 -11.66
N GLU A 321 -3.81 -25.73 -10.60
CA GLU A 321 -4.68 -25.95 -9.44
C GLU A 321 -6.15 -26.04 -9.85
N GLU A 322 -6.62 -25.11 -10.70
CA GLU A 322 -8.02 -25.10 -11.14
C GLU A 322 -8.37 -26.31 -12.02
N VAL A 323 -7.49 -26.69 -12.94
CA VAL A 323 -7.69 -27.89 -13.76
C VAL A 323 -7.74 -29.13 -12.87
N LEU A 324 -6.88 -29.26 -11.86
CA LEU A 324 -6.93 -30.39 -10.92
C LEU A 324 -8.27 -30.48 -10.21
N ILE A 325 -8.78 -29.37 -9.66
CA ILE A 325 -10.08 -29.33 -8.96
C ILE A 325 -11.19 -29.82 -9.89
N ILE A 326 -11.20 -29.35 -11.13
CA ILE A 326 -12.23 -29.74 -12.11
C ILE A 326 -12.10 -31.21 -12.49
N LEU A 327 -10.89 -31.70 -12.79
CA LEU A 327 -10.67 -33.10 -13.13
C LEU A 327 -11.07 -34.02 -11.97
N GLN A 328 -10.80 -33.62 -10.72
CA GLN A 328 -11.27 -34.34 -9.53
C GLN A 328 -12.80 -34.39 -9.48
N GLN A 329 -13.49 -33.25 -9.68
CA GLN A 329 -14.96 -33.20 -9.68
C GLN A 329 -15.59 -34.04 -10.81
N ILE A 330 -14.97 -34.06 -11.99
CA ILE A 330 -15.46 -34.82 -13.14
C ILE A 330 -15.20 -36.33 -12.96
N LYS A 331 -14.07 -36.73 -12.35
CA LYS A 331 -13.74 -38.14 -12.06
C LYS A 331 -14.83 -38.85 -11.26
N PHE A 332 -15.59 -38.13 -10.44
CA PHE A 332 -16.73 -38.68 -9.69
C PHE A 332 -18.01 -38.86 -10.53
N LYS A 333 -18.10 -38.31 -11.74
CA LYS A 333 -19.32 -38.26 -12.57
C LYS A 333 -19.24 -38.98 -13.92
N ALA A 334 -18.06 -39.46 -14.33
CA ALA A 334 -17.85 -40.04 -15.66
C ALA A 334 -18.52 -41.42 -15.82
N SER A 335 -19.11 -41.66 -16.99
CA SER A 335 -19.86 -42.89 -17.30
C SER A 335 -19.04 -43.94 -18.07
N ASP A 336 -17.97 -43.53 -18.79
CA ASP A 336 -17.03 -44.44 -19.45
C ASP A 336 -15.58 -44.28 -18.91
N PRO A 337 -15.12 -45.20 -18.03
CA PRO A 337 -13.93 -44.97 -17.22
C PRO A 337 -12.60 -45.15 -17.96
N LYS A 338 -12.47 -45.94 -19.05
CA LYS A 338 -11.12 -46.35 -19.50
C LYS A 338 -10.30 -45.25 -20.18
N ASN A 339 -10.84 -44.61 -21.22
CA ASN A 339 -10.11 -43.59 -21.98
C ASN A 339 -10.05 -42.25 -21.23
N PHE A 340 -11.14 -41.92 -20.53
CA PHE A 340 -11.23 -40.72 -19.70
C PHE A 340 -10.26 -40.76 -18.52
N LEU A 341 -10.21 -41.87 -17.76
CA LEU A 341 -9.31 -41.99 -16.60
C LEU A 341 -7.84 -41.99 -17.03
N THR A 342 -7.53 -42.51 -18.23
CA THR A 342 -6.16 -42.44 -18.80
C THR A 342 -5.78 -40.99 -19.12
N ALA A 343 -6.66 -40.23 -19.77
CA ALA A 343 -6.41 -38.81 -20.07
C ALA A 343 -6.28 -37.96 -18.79
N VAL A 344 -7.16 -38.20 -17.80
CA VAL A 344 -7.08 -37.55 -16.48
C VAL A 344 -5.76 -37.88 -15.78
N THR A 345 -5.35 -39.14 -15.78
CA THR A 345 -4.10 -39.58 -15.14
C THR A 345 -2.88 -38.94 -15.78
N ASN A 346 -2.84 -38.85 -17.11
CA ASN A 346 -1.76 -38.17 -17.85
C ASN A 346 -1.69 -36.69 -17.51
N ILE A 347 -2.84 -36.01 -17.41
CA ILE A 347 -2.89 -34.60 -17.01
C ILE A 347 -2.45 -34.42 -15.55
N THR A 348 -2.92 -35.25 -14.63
CA THR A 348 -2.49 -35.19 -13.21
C THR A 348 -0.98 -35.40 -13.07
N GLN A 349 -0.41 -36.38 -13.77
CA GLN A 349 1.05 -36.61 -13.78
C GLN A 349 1.84 -35.44 -14.37
N ALA A 350 1.34 -34.80 -15.43
CA ALA A 350 1.95 -33.61 -16.03
C ALA A 350 1.91 -32.39 -15.08
N ILE A 351 0.90 -32.32 -14.20
CA ILE A 351 0.81 -31.27 -13.17
C ILE A 351 1.78 -31.56 -12.03
N ASP A 352 1.80 -32.78 -11.51
CA ASP A 352 2.69 -33.17 -10.40
C ASP A 352 4.16 -32.95 -10.76
N THR A 353 4.58 -33.36 -11.97
CA THR A 353 5.95 -33.15 -12.47
C THR A 353 6.33 -31.68 -12.58
N LYS A 354 5.37 -30.79 -12.87
CA LYS A 354 5.60 -29.34 -12.87
C LYS A 354 5.69 -28.76 -11.48
N SER A 355 4.75 -29.12 -10.59
CA SER A 355 4.75 -28.62 -9.20
C SER A 355 6.01 -29.00 -8.44
N LEU A 356 6.61 -30.16 -8.72
CA LEU A 356 7.93 -30.56 -8.20
C LEU A 356 9.07 -29.66 -8.69
N ASN A 357 9.03 -29.20 -9.95
CA ASN A 357 10.04 -28.30 -10.51
C ASN A 357 9.86 -26.83 -10.07
N SER A 358 8.64 -26.40 -9.73
CA SER A 358 8.33 -25.04 -9.25
C SER A 358 8.81 -24.77 -7.81
N GLN A 359 8.95 -25.81 -6.98
CA GLN A 359 9.35 -25.67 -5.56
C GLN A 359 10.79 -25.17 -5.37
N ASP A 360 11.64 -25.25 -6.40
CA ASP A 360 13.02 -24.77 -6.34
C ASP A 360 13.16 -23.27 -6.68
N GLN A 361 12.10 -22.54 -7.04
CA GLN A 361 12.23 -21.16 -7.58
C GLN A 361 11.25 -20.08 -7.07
N HIS A 362 10.39 -20.31 -6.07
CA HIS A 362 9.52 -19.25 -5.54
C HIS A 362 9.66 -18.98 -4.01
N PRO A 363 9.79 -17.70 -3.57
CA PRO A 363 9.99 -17.33 -2.17
C PRO A 363 8.70 -17.34 -1.32
N PHE A 364 7.54 -17.66 -1.90
CA PHE A 364 6.24 -17.61 -1.23
C PHE A 364 5.80 -18.99 -0.71
N ARG A 365 6.58 -19.58 0.22
CA ARG A 365 6.09 -20.69 1.09
C ARG A 365 7.01 -21.07 2.26
N LYS A 366 7.79 -20.14 2.82
CA LYS A 366 8.51 -20.34 4.10
C LYS A 366 8.06 -19.36 5.16
N SER A 367 6.81 -19.47 5.62
CA SER A 367 6.38 -18.89 6.89
C SER A 367 4.99 -19.40 7.28
N GLN A 368 4.81 -20.72 7.40
CA GLN A 368 3.65 -21.34 8.05
C GLN A 368 3.84 -22.85 8.01
N LEU A 369 4.74 -23.36 8.85
CA LEU A 369 4.93 -24.75 9.28
C LEU A 369 6.27 -24.76 10.01
N ASP A 370 6.25 -24.24 11.23
CA ASP A 370 7.22 -24.48 12.32
C ASP A 370 6.85 -23.50 13.43
N ASN A 371 5.80 -23.83 14.18
CA ASN A 371 5.58 -23.40 15.56
C ASN A 371 4.24 -23.98 16.03
N ASP A 372 4.22 -25.29 16.24
CA ASP A 372 3.40 -25.92 17.27
C ASP A 372 4.01 -27.29 17.58
N ASP A 373 4.90 -27.30 18.58
CA ASP A 373 4.96 -28.31 19.64
C ASP A 373 6.27 -28.18 20.40
N THR A 374 6.24 -27.46 21.52
CA THR A 374 6.50 -28.03 22.85
C THR A 374 6.38 -26.95 23.92
N LYS A 375 5.30 -27.07 24.69
CA LYS A 375 5.18 -26.49 26.02
C LYS A 375 6.28 -27.07 26.91
N THR A 376 7.00 -26.21 27.62
CA THR A 376 7.33 -26.46 29.04
C THR A 376 7.41 -25.16 29.80
N ASN A 377 6.63 -25.14 30.88
CA ASN A 377 6.47 -24.15 31.92
C ASN A 377 7.77 -23.51 32.43
N SER A 378 7.73 -22.21 32.68
CA SER A 378 8.15 -21.67 33.98
C SER A 378 7.55 -20.27 34.18
N PHE A 379 6.58 -20.19 35.09
CA PHE A 379 6.16 -18.96 35.75
C PHE A 379 7.34 -18.39 36.56
N SER A 380 7.59 -17.09 36.46
CA SER A 380 8.07 -16.29 37.59
C SER A 380 7.63 -14.85 37.41
N SER A 381 6.78 -14.40 38.32
CA SER A 381 6.45 -13.01 38.57
C SER A 381 7.68 -12.19 38.94
N ALA A 382 7.72 -10.94 38.49
CA ALA A 382 8.20 -9.81 39.28
C ALA A 382 7.70 -8.52 38.63
N ASP A 383 6.97 -7.75 39.43
CA ASP A 383 6.67 -6.34 39.25
C ASP A 383 7.96 -5.51 39.06
N GLU A 384 7.87 -4.36 38.38
CA GLU A 384 8.19 -3.03 38.94
C GLU A 384 8.22 -1.90 37.88
N ILE A 385 7.42 -0.87 38.19
CA ILE A 385 7.48 0.59 37.87
C ILE A 385 7.38 1.06 36.41
#